data_AF-A0A1W9LLY0-F1
#
_entry.id   AF-A0A1W9LLY0-F1
#
_cell.length_a   1.000
_cell.length_b   1.000
_cell.length_c   1.000
_cell.angle_alpha   90.00
_cell.angle_beta   90.00
_cell.angle_gamma   90.00
#
_symmetry.space_group_name_H-M   'P 1'
#
loop_
_entity.id
_entity.type
_entity.pdbx_description
1 polymer ?
#
loop_
_entity_poly.entity_id
_entity_poly.type
_entity_poly.pdbx_seq_one_letter_code
_entity_poly.pdbx_strand_id
1 'polypeptide(L)'
;GSEITTSVKYGTGNGGDISITQPEFITLNHSSIIARAYEGKGGNIHLVADQFIRSSGSEVDASSALGIDGNVEIDSPETDIGTSLTVLPVDLLDATRWLPVPCAQRSGQSVSRFVITGPEGVSHRLDDLLPSPPFLPESNSP
;
A
#
# COMPACT_ATOMS: atom_id res chain seq x y z
N GLY A 1 -21.19 -5.10 -2.33
CA GLY A 1 -21.51 -4.56 -3.66
C GLY A 1 -22.96 -4.14 -3.66
N SER A 2 -23.25 -3.00 -4.30
CA SER A 2 -24.60 -2.51 -4.52
C SER A 2 -24.99 -2.69 -5.99
N GLU A 3 -26.29 -2.79 -6.27
CA GLU A 3 -26.80 -2.95 -7.64
C GLU A 3 -27.96 -1.97 -7.89
N ILE A 4 -27.87 -1.22 -8.99
CA ILE A 4 -28.99 -0.47 -9.57
C ILE A 4 -29.33 -1.16 -10.89
N THR A 5 -30.57 -1.64 -11.02
CA THR A 5 -30.95 -2.44 -12.19
C THR A 5 -32.33 -2.07 -12.74
N THR A 6 -32.40 -1.97 -14.06
CA THR A 6 -33.65 -2.09 -14.81
C THR A 6 -33.45 -3.24 -15.78
N SER A 7 -34.37 -4.22 -15.79
CA SER A 7 -34.21 -5.37 -16.67
C SER A 7 -35.54 -5.92 -17.14
N VAL A 8 -35.57 -6.31 -18.42
CA VAL A 8 -36.68 -7.07 -19.01
C VAL A 8 -36.16 -8.46 -19.34
N LYS A 9 -36.61 -9.45 -18.57
CA LYS A 9 -36.15 -10.85 -18.71
C LYS A 9 -36.89 -11.63 -19.80
N TYR A 10 -38.12 -11.25 -20.15
CA TYR A 10 -38.96 -11.97 -21.11
C TYR A 10 -39.85 -11.01 -21.89
N GLY A 11 -40.08 -11.32 -23.17
CA GLY A 11 -40.88 -10.53 -24.10
C GLY A 11 -40.11 -9.39 -24.75
N THR A 12 -40.73 -8.75 -25.73
CA THR A 12 -40.14 -7.71 -26.60
C THR A 12 -39.98 -6.34 -25.91
N GLY A 13 -39.97 -6.31 -24.58
CA GLY A 13 -39.82 -5.07 -23.82
C GLY A 13 -38.37 -4.58 -23.84
N ASN A 14 -38.20 -3.26 -23.94
CA ASN A 14 -36.88 -2.63 -23.91
C ASN A 14 -36.37 -2.50 -22.46
N GLY A 15 -35.05 -2.47 -22.30
CA GLY A 15 -34.38 -2.11 -21.05
C GLY A 15 -34.82 -0.70 -20.61
N GLY A 16 -34.87 -0.48 -19.30
CA GLY A 16 -35.27 0.81 -18.74
C GLY A 16 -34.16 1.84 -18.80
N ASP A 17 -34.50 3.10 -18.58
CA ASP A 17 -33.53 4.18 -18.52
C ASP A 17 -33.07 4.40 -17.08
N ILE A 18 -31.75 4.59 -16.89
CA ILE A 18 -31.12 4.93 -15.62
C ILE A 18 -30.45 6.28 -15.80
N SER A 19 -30.94 7.30 -15.08
CA SER A 19 -30.34 8.63 -15.08
C SER A 19 -29.90 9.02 -13.67
N ILE A 20 -28.60 9.26 -13.49
CA ILE A 20 -28.03 9.81 -12.25
C ILE A 20 -27.41 11.15 -12.62
N THR A 21 -27.95 12.24 -12.06
CA THR A 21 -27.54 13.61 -12.40
C THR A 21 -27.14 14.38 -11.15
N GLN A 22 -26.07 15.16 -11.27
CA GLN A 22 -25.58 16.10 -10.25
C GLN A 22 -25.06 15.55 -8.90
N PRO A 23 -24.60 14.29 -8.74
CA PRO A 23 -23.73 13.97 -7.61
C PRO A 23 -22.33 14.57 -7.76
N GLU A 24 -21.77 15.03 -6.65
CA GLU A 24 -20.36 15.39 -6.57
C GLU A 24 -19.46 14.17 -6.85
N PHE A 25 -19.87 12.98 -6.38
CA PHE A 25 -19.15 11.72 -6.56
C PHE A 25 -20.09 10.57 -6.91
N ILE A 26 -19.74 9.78 -7.94
CA ILE A 26 -20.27 8.44 -8.17
C ILE A 26 -19.13 7.45 -7.93
N THR A 27 -19.24 6.64 -6.86
CA THR A 27 -18.24 5.63 -6.51
C THR A 27 -18.84 4.23 -6.60
N LEU A 28 -18.37 3.45 -7.56
CA LEU A 28 -18.70 2.04 -7.71
C LEU A 28 -17.59 1.18 -7.10
N ASN A 29 -17.91 0.47 -6.02
CA ASN A 29 -17.01 -0.49 -5.38
C ASN A 29 -17.64 -1.90 -5.44
N HIS A 30 -17.15 -2.75 -6.32
CA HIS A 30 -17.74 -4.06 -6.65
C HIS A 30 -19.26 -3.95 -6.82
N SER A 31 -19.70 -2.94 -7.57
CA SER A 31 -21.10 -2.54 -7.71
C SER A 31 -21.50 -2.45 -9.18
N SER A 32 -22.79 -2.58 -9.46
CA SER A 32 -23.27 -2.70 -10.85
C SER A 32 -24.42 -1.74 -11.15
N ILE A 33 -24.39 -1.12 -12.34
CA ILE A 33 -25.49 -0.34 -12.92
C ILE A 33 -25.91 -1.02 -14.22
N ILE A 34 -27.08 -1.65 -14.22
CA ILE A 34 -27.49 -2.59 -15.27
C ILE A 34 -28.83 -2.15 -15.90
N ALA A 35 -28.87 -2.00 -17.21
CA ALA A 35 -30.06 -1.65 -17.99
C ALA A 35 -30.30 -2.67 -19.13
N ARG A 36 -30.19 -3.96 -18.81
CA ARG A 36 -30.21 -5.05 -19.80
C ARG A 36 -31.61 -5.40 -20.31
N ALA A 37 -31.67 -5.86 -21.56
CA ALA A 37 -32.87 -6.46 -22.14
C ALA A 37 -32.60 -7.87 -22.69
N TYR A 38 -33.65 -8.69 -22.80
CA TYR A 38 -33.54 -10.01 -23.43
C TYR A 38 -33.85 -9.96 -24.93
N GLU A 39 -35.11 -9.71 -25.31
CA GLU A 39 -35.53 -9.62 -26.72
C GLU A 39 -35.63 -8.19 -27.25
N GLY A 40 -35.98 -7.22 -26.40
CA GLY A 40 -36.07 -5.80 -26.77
C GLY A 40 -34.72 -5.09 -26.82
N LYS A 41 -34.73 -3.79 -27.13
CA LYS A 41 -33.51 -2.96 -27.10
C LYS A 41 -33.00 -2.82 -25.65
N GLY A 42 -31.69 -2.84 -25.45
CA GLY A 42 -31.07 -2.44 -24.18
C GLY A 42 -31.45 -1.01 -23.77
N GLY A 43 -31.37 -0.70 -22.48
CA GLY A 43 -31.80 0.59 -21.93
C GLY A 43 -30.82 1.72 -22.16
N ASN A 44 -31.11 2.93 -21.66
CA ASN A 44 -30.15 4.04 -21.71
C ASN A 44 -29.65 4.37 -20.30
N ILE A 45 -28.33 4.37 -20.12
CA ILE A 45 -27.67 4.77 -18.89
C ILE A 45 -27.00 6.12 -19.12
N HIS A 46 -27.44 7.14 -18.38
CA HIS A 46 -26.84 8.48 -18.40
C HIS A 46 -26.37 8.86 -17.00
N LEU A 47 -25.05 9.02 -16.85
CA LEU A 47 -24.41 9.36 -15.58
C LEU A 47 -23.71 10.70 -15.74
N VAL A 48 -24.09 11.71 -14.95
CA VAL A 48 -23.43 13.02 -14.93
C VAL A 48 -22.91 13.28 -13.54
N ALA A 49 -21.59 13.38 -13.37
CA ALA A 49 -20.96 13.59 -12.08
C ALA A 49 -19.66 14.38 -12.20
N ASP A 50 -19.30 15.11 -11.14
CA ASP A 50 -18.00 15.80 -11.09
C ASP A 50 -16.84 14.80 -11.01
N GLN A 51 -17.05 13.65 -10.36
CA GLN A 51 -16.09 12.54 -10.29
C GLN A 51 -16.80 11.19 -10.41
N PHE A 52 -16.29 10.34 -11.32
CA PHE A 52 -16.73 8.95 -11.49
C PHE A 52 -15.58 7.99 -11.19
N ILE A 53 -15.72 7.19 -10.13
CA ILE A 53 -14.70 6.26 -9.65
C ILE A 53 -15.26 4.85 -9.67
N ARG A 54 -14.53 3.92 -10.30
CA ARG A 54 -14.90 2.51 -10.41
C ARG A 54 -13.76 1.61 -9.93
N SER A 55 -14.06 0.67 -9.03
CA SER A 55 -13.14 -0.41 -8.69
C SER A 55 -13.05 -1.45 -9.80
N SER A 56 -11.92 -2.17 -9.89
CA SER A 56 -11.85 -3.42 -10.65
C SER A 56 -12.96 -4.36 -10.17
N GLY A 57 -13.85 -4.77 -11.08
CA GLY A 57 -15.01 -5.61 -10.75
C GLY A 57 -16.34 -4.87 -10.56
N SER A 58 -16.40 -3.56 -10.79
CA SER A 58 -17.70 -2.88 -10.97
C SER A 58 -18.09 -2.83 -12.45
N GLU A 59 -19.39 -2.80 -12.73
CA GLU A 59 -19.95 -2.94 -14.08
C GLU A 59 -20.99 -1.86 -14.39
N VAL A 60 -20.97 -1.34 -15.62
CA VAL A 60 -22.05 -0.51 -16.17
C VAL A 60 -22.42 -1.12 -17.51
N ASP A 61 -23.64 -1.63 -17.64
CA ASP A 61 -24.04 -2.45 -18.80
C ASP A 61 -25.48 -2.20 -19.22
N ALA A 62 -25.67 -1.80 -20.48
CA ALA A 62 -26.96 -1.56 -21.11
C ALA A 62 -27.22 -2.49 -22.31
N SER A 63 -26.57 -3.66 -22.36
CA SER A 63 -26.65 -4.59 -23.49
C SER A 63 -28.01 -5.28 -23.64
N SER A 64 -28.24 -5.86 -24.82
CA SER A 64 -29.37 -6.77 -25.08
C SER A 64 -28.88 -8.14 -25.55
N ALA A 65 -29.58 -9.20 -25.14
CA ALA A 65 -29.19 -10.58 -25.51
C ALA A 65 -29.55 -10.93 -26.96
N LEU A 66 -30.75 -10.56 -27.41
CA LEU A 66 -31.28 -10.86 -28.75
C LEU A 66 -31.70 -9.60 -29.51
N GLY A 67 -31.83 -8.46 -28.82
CA GLY A 67 -32.18 -7.17 -29.41
C GLY A 67 -30.95 -6.32 -29.75
N ILE A 68 -31.17 -5.01 -29.84
CA ILE A 68 -30.10 -4.03 -30.10
C ILE A 68 -29.57 -3.52 -28.75
N ASP A 69 -28.26 -3.33 -28.63
CA ASP A 69 -27.67 -2.76 -27.42
C ASP A 69 -28.17 -1.34 -27.13
N GLY A 70 -28.22 -1.04 -25.83
CA GLY A 70 -28.54 0.27 -25.30
C GLY A 70 -27.39 1.27 -25.42
N ASN A 71 -27.56 2.46 -24.84
CA ASN A 71 -26.51 3.48 -24.80
C ASN A 71 -26.02 3.68 -23.36
N VAL A 72 -24.70 3.85 -23.21
CA VAL A 72 -24.09 4.24 -21.93
C VAL A 72 -23.30 5.52 -22.15
N GLU A 73 -23.72 6.59 -21.50
CA GLU A 73 -23.09 7.90 -21.55
C GLU A 73 -22.71 8.33 -20.14
N ILE A 74 -21.43 8.65 -19.96
CA ILE A 74 -20.84 9.02 -18.67
C ILE A 74 -20.15 10.37 -18.85
N ASP A 75 -20.81 11.42 -18.38
CA ASP A 75 -20.30 12.78 -18.37
C ASP A 75 -19.60 13.03 -17.04
N SER A 76 -18.30 12.76 -17.00
CA SER A 76 -17.43 13.11 -15.89
C SER A 76 -16.00 13.33 -16.38
N PRO A 77 -15.22 14.23 -15.78
CA PRO A 77 -13.78 14.31 -16.00
C PRO A 77 -13.15 12.94 -15.70
N GLU A 78 -12.64 12.27 -16.73
CA GLU A 78 -12.07 10.93 -16.62
C GLU A 78 -10.89 10.93 -15.65
N THR A 79 -11.11 10.40 -14.44
CA THR A 79 -10.06 10.19 -13.44
C THR A 79 -9.67 8.72 -13.53
N ASP A 80 -8.77 8.40 -14.46
CA ASP A 80 -8.26 7.04 -14.62
C ASP A 80 -7.29 6.70 -13.47
N ILE A 81 -7.83 6.08 -12.41
CA ILE A 81 -7.05 5.69 -11.22
C ILE A 81 -6.14 4.48 -11.52
N GLY A 82 -6.40 3.73 -12.60
CA GLY A 82 -5.59 2.57 -13.00
C GLY A 82 -4.16 2.92 -13.40
N THR A 83 -3.96 4.13 -13.95
CA THR A 83 -2.63 4.62 -14.35
C THR A 83 -1.84 5.27 -13.21
N SER A 84 -2.47 5.48 -12.06
CA SER A 84 -1.86 6.09 -10.86
C SER A 84 -1.54 5.06 -9.75
N LEU A 85 -1.38 3.79 -10.11
CA LEU A 85 -0.69 2.83 -9.26
C LEU A 85 0.80 2.89 -9.60
N THR A 86 1.47 3.94 -9.11
CA THR A 86 2.94 3.95 -9.06
C THR A 86 3.39 2.71 -8.31
N VAL A 87 4.23 1.88 -8.93
CA VAL A 87 4.92 0.79 -8.23
C VAL A 87 5.59 1.39 -7.01
N LEU A 88 5.25 0.91 -5.82
CA LEU A 88 5.89 1.34 -4.58
C LEU A 88 7.41 1.18 -4.77
N PRO A 89 8.22 2.25 -4.72
CA PRO A 89 9.66 2.13 -4.88
C PRO A 89 10.18 1.17 -3.81
N VAL A 90 10.72 0.02 -4.23
CA VAL A 90 11.39 -0.94 -3.34
C VAL A 90 12.80 -0.47 -3.01
N ASP A 91 12.95 0.80 -2.66
CA ASP A 91 14.12 1.25 -1.93
C ASP A 91 14.02 0.66 -0.52
N LEU A 92 14.35 -0.63 -0.43
CA LEU A 92 14.64 -1.33 0.80
C LEU A 92 15.71 -0.51 1.50
N LEU A 93 15.34 0.13 2.61
CA LEU A 93 16.29 0.85 3.44
C LEU A 93 17.49 -0.07 3.67
N ASP A 94 18.68 0.40 3.26
CA ASP A 94 19.93 -0.30 3.52
C ASP A 94 20.22 -0.24 5.03
N ALA A 95 19.58 -1.15 5.76
CA ALA A 95 19.65 -1.28 7.20
C ALA A 95 21.09 -1.56 7.66
N THR A 96 21.95 -2.05 6.77
CA THR A 96 23.39 -2.27 7.00
C THR A 96 24.11 -1.00 7.45
N ARG A 97 23.63 0.19 7.04
CA ARG A 97 24.18 1.49 7.48
C ARG A 97 23.82 1.86 8.93
N TRP A 98 22.81 1.21 9.50
CA TRP A 98 22.32 1.47 10.86
C TRP A 98 22.63 0.33 11.82
N LEU A 99 23.28 -0.74 11.35
CA LEU A 99 23.74 -1.80 12.23
C LEU A 99 24.90 -1.28 13.10
N PRO A 100 24.80 -1.39 14.43
CA PRO A 100 25.90 -1.01 15.31
C PRO A 100 27.08 -1.97 15.09
N VAL A 101 28.29 -1.41 14.99
CA VAL A 101 29.53 -2.20 14.88
C VAL A 101 29.60 -3.16 16.08
N PRO A 102 29.75 -4.48 15.85
CA PRO A 102 29.85 -5.49 16.90
C PRO A 102 30.98 -5.16 17.87
N CYS A 103 30.76 -5.39 19.17
CA CYS A 103 31.74 -5.05 20.21
C CYS A 103 33.11 -5.70 20.00
N ALA A 104 33.16 -6.92 19.44
CA ALA A 104 34.41 -7.62 19.12
C ALA A 104 35.28 -6.88 18.09
N GLN A 105 34.67 -6.09 17.19
CA GLN A 105 35.38 -5.36 16.15
C GLN A 105 35.80 -3.95 16.57
N ARG A 106 35.44 -3.53 17.80
CA ARG A 106 35.87 -2.25 18.39
C ARG A 106 37.28 -2.30 18.99
N SER A 107 38.04 -3.37 18.74
CA SER A 107 39.35 -3.73 19.32
C SER A 107 40.53 -2.77 19.01
N GLY A 108 40.26 -1.53 18.57
CA GLY A 108 41.28 -0.52 18.31
C GLY A 108 40.82 0.91 18.60
N GLN A 109 39.64 1.11 19.19
CA GLN A 109 39.15 2.44 19.58
C GLN A 109 39.45 2.73 21.06
N SER A 110 39.45 4.03 21.42
CA SER A 110 39.68 4.53 22.77
C SER A 110 38.69 3.91 23.78
N VAL A 111 39.06 2.77 24.36
CA VAL A 111 38.29 2.16 25.45
C VAL A 111 38.43 3.01 26.70
N SER A 112 37.31 3.28 27.36
CA SER A 112 37.32 4.01 28.63
C SER A 112 38.02 3.16 29.69
N ARG A 113 39.06 3.70 30.32
CA ARG A 113 39.78 3.04 31.42
C ARG A 113 39.51 3.80 32.71
N PHE A 114 39.01 3.10 33.71
CA PHE A 114 38.95 3.60 35.07
C PHE A 114 40.13 3.04 35.85
N VAL A 115 40.99 3.92 36.38
CA VAL A 115 42.16 3.56 37.17
C VAL A 115 41.99 4.16 38.56
N ILE A 116 42.03 3.31 39.58
CA ILE A 116 42.09 3.74 40.98
C ILE A 116 43.57 3.73 41.36
N THR A 117 44.17 4.91 41.56
CA THR A 117 45.54 5.03 42.09
C THR A 117 45.49 5.16 43.60
N GLY A 118 46.10 4.21 44.33
CA GLY A 118 46.30 4.28 45.78
C GLY A 118 47.58 5.02 46.15
N PRO A 119 47.80 5.36 47.44
CA PRO A 119 49.07 5.93 47.90
C PRO A 119 50.23 4.98 47.61
N GLU A 120 51.27 5.48 46.93
CA GLU A 120 52.47 4.73 46.61
C GLU A 120 53.12 4.18 47.90
N GLY A 121 53.28 2.85 47.98
CA GLY A 121 54.03 2.19 49.07
C GLY A 121 53.21 1.52 50.18
N VAL A 122 51.89 1.38 50.06
CA VAL A 122 51.09 0.57 50.99
C VAL A 122 50.74 -0.78 50.36
N SER A 123 51.05 -1.88 51.06
CA SER A 123 50.74 -3.24 50.62
C SER A 123 49.24 -3.40 50.39
N HIS A 124 48.85 -3.84 49.18
CA HIS A 124 47.48 -4.26 48.89
C HIS A 124 47.05 -5.32 49.89
N ARG A 125 45.84 -5.17 50.46
CA ARG A 125 45.22 -6.22 51.28
C ARG A 125 44.75 -7.34 50.36
N LEU A 126 44.69 -8.58 50.86
CA LEU A 126 44.34 -9.75 50.03
C LEU A 126 42.96 -9.65 49.34
N ASP A 127 42.05 -8.85 49.90
CA ASP A 127 40.68 -8.65 49.38
C ASP A 127 40.52 -7.37 48.55
N ASP A 128 41.62 -6.70 48.20
CA ASP A 128 41.57 -5.46 47.43
C ASP A 128 41.27 -5.75 45.95
N LEU A 129 40.45 -4.90 45.32
CA LEU A 129 40.07 -5.08 43.92
C LEU A 129 41.30 -4.85 43.02
N LEU A 130 41.86 -5.94 42.51
CA LEU A 130 42.99 -5.86 41.59
C LEU A 130 42.53 -5.38 40.20
N PRO A 131 43.26 -4.45 39.58
CA PRO A 131 42.97 -4.05 38.22
C PRO A 131 43.12 -5.24 37.27
N SER A 132 42.31 -5.26 36.20
CA SER A 132 42.47 -6.26 35.17
C SER A 132 43.88 -6.17 34.57
N PRO A 133 44.52 -7.32 34.29
CA PRO A 133 45.83 -7.32 33.66
C PRO A 133 45.78 -6.52 32.35
N PRO A 134 46.85 -5.78 32.02
CA PRO A 134 46.90 -5.05 30.77
C PRO A 134 46.69 -6.02 29.61
N PHE A 135 45.82 -5.63 28.67
CA PHE A 135 45.64 -6.38 27.44
C PHE A 135 46.94 -6.23 26.64
N LEU A 136 47.77 -7.28 26.63
CA LEU A 136 48.93 -7.35 25.76
C LEU A 136 48.43 -7.81 24.39
N PRO A 137 48.54 -6.99 23.33
CA PRO A 137 48.28 -7.50 22.00
C PRO A 137 49.26 -8.65 21.74
N GLU A 138 48.74 -9.77 21.27
CA GLU A 138 49.53 -10.94 20.90
C GLU A 138 50.62 -10.50 19.91
N SER A 139 51.89 -10.54 20.34
CA SER A 139 53.00 -10.21 19.46
C SER A 139 53.18 -11.39 18.50
N ASN A 140 52.62 -11.28 17.30
CA ASN A 140 53.13 -12.04 16.17
C ASN A 140 54.57 -11.59 15.93
N SER A 141 55.53 -12.38 16.42
CA SER A 141 56.92 -12.31 15.98
C SER A 141 57.01 -12.84 14.55
N PRO A 142 57.93 -12.29 13.72
CA PRO A 142 58.08 -12.67 12.31
C PRO A 142 58.54 -14.12 12.12
#